data_AF-A0A4V2Z6U9-F1
#
_entry.id   AF-A0A4V2Z6U9-F1
#
_cell.length_a   1.000
_cell.length_b   1.000
_cell.length_c   1.000
_cell.angle_alpha   90.00
_cell.angle_beta   90.00
_cell.angle_gamma   90.00
#
_symmetry.space_group_name_H-M   'P 1'
#
loop_
_entity.id
_entity.type
_entity.pdbx_description
1 polymer ?
#
loop_
_entity_poly.entity_id
_entity_poly.type
_entity_poly.pdbx_seq_one_letter_code
_entity_poly.pdbx_strand_id
1 'polypeptide(L)'
;MAVVAMLASLCACGQSGAGPVPTVAGTQTIVLPRADQPTVHRPTLERLKREAESSGRPLEEVVKRYAARVAATSSPRPTDFEGYDPAVTDQDVAIDGIPYAELVDLGAIARSEGISYEEAIERFGSQSSDSQVIGELHAEFPEEISGVRYVDDRRGLRVGFKGPIPDRAIALARTLPMEVTLVGGKGFSGEELRRAQETVVSWLRSRPEVATMTAHPDDETGQVKVTVQPKVMPDDAEEFKRRLQLPQPDNPYITVAVTLSAESVAVRPR
;
A
#
# COMPACT_ATOMS: atom_id res chain seq x y z
N MET A 1 7.30 31.57 -58.71
CA MET A 1 8.33 31.93 -57.71
C MET A 1 7.59 31.99 -56.37
N ALA A 2 7.89 31.23 -55.31
CA ALA A 2 9.19 30.98 -54.64
C ALA A 2 9.82 32.32 -54.21
N VAL A 3 10.25 32.61 -52.97
CA VAL A 3 10.93 31.84 -51.90
C VAL A 3 10.57 32.55 -50.55
N VAL A 4 10.07 31.91 -49.48
CA VAL A 4 10.75 31.30 -48.29
C VAL A 4 11.67 32.22 -47.44
N ALA A 5 11.63 32.01 -46.10
CA ALA A 5 12.52 32.49 -45.00
C ALA A 5 12.22 33.88 -44.34
N MET A 6 12.44 34.13 -43.04
CA MET A 6 12.65 33.22 -41.86
C MET A 6 12.40 33.89 -40.48
N LEU A 7 11.83 33.10 -39.54
CA LEU A 7 12.20 32.88 -38.11
C LEU A 7 12.90 33.97 -37.24
N ALA A 8 12.24 34.32 -36.12
CA ALA A 8 12.76 34.31 -34.74
C ALA A 8 11.66 34.72 -33.73
N SER A 9 11.60 34.37 -32.44
CA SER A 9 11.77 33.13 -31.65
C SER A 9 11.80 33.57 -30.17
N LEU A 10 11.06 32.89 -29.27
CA LEU A 10 11.08 33.03 -27.79
C LEU A 10 10.53 34.36 -27.21
N CYS A 11 9.95 34.43 -26.00
CA CYS A 11 9.89 33.45 -24.90
C CYS A 11 8.45 33.08 -24.49
N ALA A 12 8.24 31.82 -24.09
CA ALA A 12 7.03 31.39 -23.40
C ALA A 12 7.22 31.47 -21.89
N CYS A 13 6.35 32.20 -21.18
CA CYS A 13 6.17 32.05 -19.73
C CYS A 13 4.98 31.13 -19.50
N GLY A 14 5.24 29.84 -19.34
CA GLY A 14 4.20 28.85 -19.02
C GLY A 14 3.68 29.07 -17.61
N GLN A 15 2.40 29.44 -17.47
CA GLN A 15 1.69 29.29 -16.20
C GLN A 15 1.54 27.79 -15.91
N SER A 16 2.22 27.30 -14.88
CA SER A 16 1.94 25.98 -14.31
C SER A 16 0.58 26.00 -13.63
N GLY A 17 -0.48 25.85 -14.42
CA GLY A 17 -1.82 25.63 -13.92
C GLY A 17 -1.89 24.25 -13.26
N ALA A 18 -1.99 24.24 -11.93
CA ALA A 18 -2.53 23.09 -11.21
C ALA A 18 -4.00 22.92 -11.62
N GLY A 19 -4.23 22.17 -12.69
CA GLY A 19 -5.58 21.82 -13.14
C GLY A 19 -6.27 20.98 -12.06
N PRO A 20 -7.57 21.20 -11.77
CA PRO A 20 -8.29 20.34 -10.85
C PRO A 20 -8.30 18.91 -11.41
N VAL A 21 -7.75 17.98 -10.64
CA VAL A 21 -7.92 16.54 -10.88
C VAL A 21 -9.44 16.28 -10.86
N PRO A 22 -10.02 15.59 -11.85
CA PRO A 22 -11.47 15.39 -11.91
C PRO A 22 -11.92 14.49 -10.76
N THR A 23 -12.37 15.11 -9.66
CA THR A 23 -13.14 14.45 -8.62
C THR A 23 -14.45 13.99 -9.23
N VAL A 24 -14.75 12.69 -9.11
CA VAL A 24 -16.07 12.16 -9.49
C VAL A 24 -17.12 12.92 -8.67
N ALA A 25 -18.05 13.57 -9.36
CA ALA A 25 -19.04 14.43 -8.72
C ALA A 25 -19.91 13.62 -7.74
N GLY A 26 -19.67 13.80 -6.44
CA GLY A 26 -20.34 13.06 -5.36
C GLY A 26 -19.43 12.50 -4.28
N THR A 27 -18.09 12.47 -4.46
CA THR A 27 -17.19 12.01 -3.41
C THR A 27 -16.99 13.03 -2.28
N GLN A 28 -16.91 12.52 -1.05
CA GLN A 28 -16.58 13.28 0.16
C GLN A 28 -15.13 12.98 0.55
N THR A 29 -14.34 13.99 0.90
CA THR A 29 -12.97 13.78 1.41
C THR A 29 -12.79 14.43 2.77
N ILE A 30 -12.20 13.71 3.72
CA ILE A 30 -11.75 14.21 5.02
C ILE A 30 -10.25 13.91 5.13
N VAL A 31 -9.44 14.93 5.40
CA VAL A 31 -8.02 14.76 5.72
C VAL A 31 -7.85 14.96 7.23
N LEU A 32 -7.22 13.98 7.87
CA LEU A 32 -6.73 14.06 9.25
C LEU A 32 -5.23 14.35 9.19
N PRO A 33 -4.81 15.62 9.27
CA PRO A 33 -3.44 16.02 8.97
C PRO A 33 -2.48 15.50 10.03
N ARG A 34 -1.22 15.23 9.66
CA ARG A 34 -0.24 14.67 10.60
C ARG A 34 -0.09 15.47 11.91
N ALA A 35 -0.28 16.79 11.88
CA ALA A 35 -0.14 17.66 13.04
C ALA A 35 -1.20 17.42 14.14
N ASP A 36 -2.39 16.96 13.78
CA ASP A 36 -3.51 16.72 14.71
C ASP A 36 -3.55 15.26 15.21
N GLN A 37 -2.66 14.41 14.68
CA GLN A 37 -2.61 12.97 14.91
C GLN A 37 -1.62 12.60 16.02
N PRO A 38 -1.84 11.50 16.77
CA PRO A 38 -0.96 11.07 17.86
C PRO A 38 0.53 11.06 17.48
N THR A 39 1.38 11.62 18.33
CA THR A 39 2.84 11.48 18.20
C THR A 39 3.28 10.18 18.85
N VAL A 40 4.04 9.34 18.14
CA VAL A 40 4.55 8.09 18.73
C VAL A 40 5.56 8.45 19.83
N HIS A 41 5.28 8.05 21.07
CA HIS A 41 6.16 8.35 22.20
C HIS A 41 7.10 7.16 22.48
N ARG A 42 8.38 7.32 22.12
CA ARG A 42 9.40 6.26 22.22
C ARG A 42 10.56 6.61 23.17
N PRO A 43 10.30 6.84 24.47
CA PRO A 43 11.29 7.38 25.41
C PRO A 43 12.49 6.45 25.66
N THR A 44 12.32 5.14 25.51
CA THR A 44 13.41 4.17 25.63
C THR A 44 14.30 4.20 24.41
N LEU A 45 13.74 4.18 23.20
CA LEU A 45 14.50 4.25 21.94
C LEU A 45 15.24 5.60 21.82
N GLU A 46 14.62 6.72 22.22
CA GLU A 46 15.29 8.03 22.31
C GLU A 46 16.44 8.07 23.32
N ARG A 47 16.40 7.24 24.38
CA ARG A 47 17.53 7.05 25.30
C ARG A 47 18.63 6.19 24.66
N LEU A 48 18.25 5.10 23.99
CA LEU A 48 19.18 4.17 23.34
C LEU A 48 19.89 4.82 22.13
N LYS A 49 19.21 5.72 21.40
CA LYS A 49 19.81 6.58 20.36
C LYS A 49 20.95 7.45 20.93
N ARG A 50 20.69 8.19 22.01
CA ARG A 50 21.71 8.99 22.69
C ARG A 50 22.85 8.14 23.29
N GLU A 51 22.56 6.91 23.75
CA GLU A 51 23.58 5.94 24.19
C GLU A 51 24.45 5.48 23.00
N ALA A 52 23.85 5.20 21.84
CA ALA A 52 24.56 4.82 20.61
C ALA A 52 25.47 5.95 20.12
N GLU A 53 24.95 7.18 20.01
CA GLU A 53 25.70 8.39 19.65
C GLU A 53 26.89 8.63 20.59
N SER A 54 26.67 8.62 21.91
CA SER A 54 27.71 8.91 22.90
C SER A 54 28.76 7.80 23.05
N SER A 55 28.41 6.55 22.72
CA SER A 55 29.34 5.41 22.77
C SER A 55 30.02 5.09 21.42
N GLY A 56 29.64 5.79 20.34
CA GLY A 56 30.15 5.52 18.99
C GLY A 56 29.75 4.15 18.44
N ARG A 57 28.62 3.59 18.88
CA ARG A 57 28.14 2.25 18.49
C ARG A 57 26.91 2.34 17.59
N PRO A 58 26.65 1.33 16.73
CA PRO A 58 25.40 1.24 15.98
C PRO A 58 24.20 1.12 16.93
N LEU A 59 23.10 1.81 16.61
CA LEU A 59 21.85 1.75 17.39
C LEU A 59 21.32 0.32 17.51
N GLU A 60 21.41 -0.48 16.45
CA GLU A 60 21.00 -1.91 16.43
C GLU A 60 21.74 -2.73 17.51
N GLU A 61 23.03 -2.47 17.74
CA GLU A 61 23.82 -3.14 18.77
C GLU A 61 23.37 -2.73 20.19
N VAL A 62 23.08 -1.44 20.39
CA VAL A 62 22.62 -0.89 21.67
C VAL A 62 21.21 -1.39 22.00
N VAL A 63 20.31 -1.46 21.01
CA VAL A 63 18.98 -2.05 21.12
C VAL A 63 19.06 -3.55 21.46
N LYS A 64 19.89 -4.34 20.75
CA LYS A 64 20.11 -5.77 21.07
C LYS A 64 20.62 -5.97 22.49
N ARG A 65 21.62 -5.19 22.94
CA ARG A 65 22.14 -5.22 24.32
C ARG A 65 21.09 -4.81 25.36
N TYR A 66 20.16 -3.90 25.02
CA TYR A 66 19.06 -3.54 25.91
C TYR A 66 18.02 -4.66 26.00
N ALA A 67 17.58 -5.21 24.87
CA ALA A 67 16.63 -6.32 24.83
C ALA A 67 17.13 -7.54 25.62
N ALA A 68 18.41 -7.92 25.47
CA ALA A 68 19.00 -9.01 26.24
C ALA A 68 18.98 -8.74 27.77
N ARG A 69 19.16 -7.49 28.21
CA ARG A 69 19.04 -7.11 29.63
C ARG A 69 17.60 -7.19 30.12
N VAL A 70 16.63 -6.73 29.34
CA VAL A 70 15.20 -6.83 29.65
C VAL A 70 14.80 -8.30 29.77
N ALA A 71 15.17 -9.13 28.78
CA ALA A 71 14.89 -10.55 28.76
C ALA A 71 15.50 -11.27 29.98
N ALA A 72 16.76 -11.01 30.31
CA ALA A 72 17.42 -11.57 31.51
C ALA A 72 16.77 -11.17 32.84
N THR A 73 16.01 -10.07 32.89
CA THR A 73 15.25 -9.64 34.08
C THR A 73 13.79 -10.10 34.09
N SER A 74 13.24 -10.51 32.96
CA SER A 74 11.82 -10.85 32.79
C SER A 74 11.58 -12.35 32.52
N SER A 75 12.56 -13.05 31.97
CA SER A 75 12.45 -14.47 31.61
C SER A 75 12.73 -15.37 32.81
N PRO A 76 11.93 -16.40 33.07
CA PRO A 76 12.23 -17.43 34.07
C PRO A 76 13.26 -18.46 33.58
N ARG A 77 13.79 -18.31 32.37
CA ARG A 77 14.76 -19.23 31.74
C ARG A 77 16.17 -18.64 31.78
N PRO A 78 17.24 -19.47 31.83
CA PRO A 78 18.61 -18.99 31.64
C PRO A 78 18.77 -18.30 30.27
N THR A 79 19.37 -17.11 30.26
CA THR A 79 19.58 -16.26 29.07
C THR A 79 21.06 -16.13 28.71
N ASP A 80 21.93 -16.94 29.31
CA ASP A 80 23.39 -16.86 29.27
C ASP A 80 24.04 -17.97 28.41
N PHE A 81 23.23 -18.71 27.64
CA PHE A 81 23.71 -19.76 26.75
C PHE A 81 24.11 -19.25 25.36
N GLU A 82 25.05 -19.95 24.72
CA GLU A 82 25.52 -19.63 23.37
C GLU A 82 24.39 -19.81 22.33
N GLY A 83 24.15 -18.79 21.51
CA GLY A 83 23.06 -18.78 20.53
C GLY A 83 21.71 -18.28 21.07
N TYR A 84 21.64 -17.79 22.31
CA TYR A 84 20.47 -17.09 22.84
C TYR A 84 20.16 -15.81 22.04
N ASP A 85 18.94 -15.69 21.51
CA ASP A 85 18.42 -14.45 20.92
C ASP A 85 16.98 -14.18 21.42
N PRO A 86 16.75 -13.09 22.19
CA PRO A 86 15.43 -12.74 22.70
C PRO A 86 14.35 -12.64 21.63
N ALA A 87 14.70 -12.32 20.38
CA ALA A 87 13.74 -12.23 19.27
C ALA A 87 13.08 -13.59 18.94
N VAL A 88 13.73 -14.70 19.31
CA VAL A 88 13.23 -16.07 19.10
C VAL A 88 12.67 -16.66 20.40
N THR A 89 13.33 -16.40 21.53
CA THR A 89 13.06 -17.13 22.78
C THR A 89 12.09 -16.45 23.73
N ASP A 90 11.94 -15.12 23.65
CA ASP A 90 11.25 -14.29 24.64
C ASP A 90 10.34 -13.26 23.94
N GLN A 91 9.22 -13.76 23.39
CA GLN A 91 8.26 -13.01 22.58
C GLN A 91 7.64 -11.80 23.30
N ASP A 92 7.62 -11.80 24.64
CA ASP A 92 7.09 -10.71 25.47
C ASP A 92 8.06 -9.52 25.61
N VAL A 93 9.30 -9.62 25.11
CA VAL A 93 10.28 -8.53 25.17
C VAL A 93 9.90 -7.44 24.16
N ALA A 94 9.41 -6.31 24.67
CA ALA A 94 9.09 -5.13 23.88
C ALA A 94 9.85 -3.88 24.35
N ILE A 95 10.10 -2.94 23.44
CA ILE A 95 10.72 -1.65 23.70
C ILE A 95 9.77 -0.56 23.18
N ASP A 96 9.28 0.30 24.07
CA ASP A 96 8.28 1.34 23.78
C ASP A 96 7.04 0.83 23.00
N GLY A 97 6.60 -0.39 23.32
CA GLY A 97 5.45 -1.04 22.68
C GLY A 97 5.76 -1.82 21.40
N ILE A 98 6.99 -1.73 20.86
CA ILE A 98 7.42 -2.50 19.69
C ILE A 98 8.05 -3.83 20.16
N PRO A 99 7.55 -5.01 19.73
CA PRO A 99 8.20 -6.29 20.00
C PRO A 99 9.65 -6.29 19.52
N TYR A 100 10.56 -6.88 20.29
CA TYR A 100 11.98 -6.91 19.90
C TYR A 100 12.23 -7.73 18.63
N ALA A 101 11.41 -8.74 18.35
CA ALA A 101 11.43 -9.44 17.06
C ALA A 101 11.15 -8.50 15.88
N GLU A 102 10.12 -7.64 15.99
CA GLU A 102 9.82 -6.61 14.98
C GLU A 102 11.01 -5.63 14.84
N LEU A 103 11.63 -5.22 15.95
CA LEU A 103 12.85 -4.40 15.90
C LEU A 103 14.04 -5.09 15.21
N VAL A 104 14.16 -6.42 15.25
CA VAL A 104 15.17 -7.16 14.47
C VAL A 104 14.81 -7.18 12.98
N ASP A 105 13.53 -7.39 12.63
CA ASP A 105 13.04 -7.33 11.26
C ASP A 105 13.24 -5.94 10.63
N LEU A 106 13.04 -4.86 11.40
CA LEU A 106 13.35 -3.49 10.96
C LEU A 106 14.84 -3.30 10.63
N GLY A 107 15.75 -4.05 11.28
CA GLY A 107 17.17 -4.08 10.94
C GLY A 107 17.43 -4.74 9.59
N ALA A 108 16.69 -5.80 9.26
CA ALA A 108 16.74 -6.42 7.95
C ALA A 108 16.18 -5.50 6.85
N ILE A 109 15.03 -4.84 7.11
CA ILE A 109 14.42 -3.85 6.21
C ILE A 109 15.40 -2.71 5.93
N ALA A 110 15.99 -2.11 6.97
CA ALA A 110 16.97 -1.03 6.84
C ALA A 110 18.11 -1.40 5.89
N ARG A 111 18.68 -2.61 6.03
CA ARG A 111 19.72 -3.15 5.14
C ARG A 111 19.24 -3.38 3.71
N SER A 112 18.00 -3.86 3.51
CA SER A 112 17.45 -4.10 2.16
C SER A 112 17.06 -2.83 1.41
N GLU A 113 16.60 -1.79 2.11
CA GLU A 113 16.20 -0.51 1.53
C GLU A 113 17.36 0.51 1.46
N GLY A 114 18.49 0.23 2.12
CA GLY A 114 19.64 1.13 2.17
C GLY A 114 19.43 2.36 3.07
N ILE A 115 18.52 2.28 4.03
CA ILE A 115 18.19 3.35 5.00
C ILE A 115 18.87 3.09 6.35
N SER A 116 18.88 4.08 7.24
CA SER A 116 19.36 3.88 8.60
C SER A 116 18.38 3.02 9.41
N TYR A 117 18.89 2.32 10.42
CA TYR A 117 18.02 1.57 11.36
C TYR A 117 17.05 2.50 12.11
N GLU A 118 17.45 3.75 12.35
CA GLU A 118 16.60 4.77 12.93
C GLU A 118 15.44 5.17 12.00
N GLU A 119 15.71 5.42 10.71
CA GLU A 119 14.69 5.71 9.70
C GLU A 119 13.71 4.53 9.55
N ALA A 120 14.20 3.29 9.63
CA ALA A 120 13.33 2.11 9.63
C ALA A 120 12.40 2.07 10.85
N ILE A 121 12.92 2.39 12.06
CA ILE A 121 12.10 2.53 13.27
C ILE A 121 11.09 3.67 13.12
N GLU A 122 11.47 4.82 12.57
CA GLU A 122 10.56 5.95 12.32
C GLU A 122 9.42 5.55 11.38
N ARG A 123 9.73 4.99 10.20
CA ARG A 123 8.75 4.63 9.16
C ARG A 123 7.87 3.44 9.50
N PHE A 124 8.43 2.41 10.12
CA PHE A 124 7.80 1.10 10.20
C PHE A 124 7.53 0.61 11.63
N GLY A 125 8.12 1.23 12.67
CA GLY A 125 7.95 0.82 14.07
C GLY A 125 6.57 1.08 14.69
N SER A 126 5.55 1.34 13.88
CA SER A 126 4.13 1.36 14.26
C SER A 126 3.30 0.40 13.41
N GLN A 127 3.90 -0.32 12.46
CA GLN A 127 3.19 -1.16 11.49
C GLN A 127 2.28 -2.18 12.15
N SER A 128 2.70 -2.81 13.26
CA SER A 128 1.85 -3.75 14.01
C SER A 128 0.60 -3.09 14.59
N SER A 129 0.71 -1.90 15.22
CA SER A 129 -0.46 -1.17 15.74
C SER A 129 -1.34 -0.60 14.62
N ASP A 130 -0.73 -0.13 13.53
CA ASP A 130 -1.45 0.43 12.38
C ASP A 130 -2.26 -0.66 11.68
N SER A 131 -1.67 -1.86 11.56
CA SER A 131 -2.35 -3.05 11.01
C SER A 131 -3.53 -3.52 11.87
N GLN A 132 -3.50 -3.31 13.19
CA GLN A 132 -4.64 -3.61 14.07
C GLN A 132 -5.82 -2.68 13.78
N VAL A 133 -5.57 -1.36 13.66
CA VAL A 133 -6.61 -0.37 13.34
C VAL A 133 -7.16 -0.59 11.92
N ILE A 134 -6.31 -0.93 10.96
CA ILE A 134 -6.74 -1.32 9.60
C ILE A 134 -7.59 -2.60 9.64
N GLY A 135 -7.23 -3.57 10.48
CA GLY A 135 -8.04 -4.77 10.72
C GLY A 135 -9.42 -4.46 11.33
N GLU A 136 -9.47 -3.56 12.30
CA GLU A 136 -10.72 -3.09 12.93
C GLU A 136 -11.62 -2.35 11.91
N LEU A 137 -11.05 -1.50 11.06
CA LEU A 137 -11.76 -0.86 9.94
C LEU A 137 -12.35 -1.88 8.97
N HIS A 138 -11.61 -2.91 8.59
CA HIS A 138 -12.12 -3.99 7.73
C HIS A 138 -13.20 -4.86 8.42
N ALA A 139 -13.10 -5.07 9.73
CA ALA A 139 -14.04 -5.86 10.50
C ALA A 139 -15.35 -5.12 10.79
N GLU A 140 -15.30 -3.81 11.05
CA GLU A 140 -16.50 -2.98 11.29
C GLU A 140 -17.21 -2.57 10.00
N PHE A 141 -16.50 -2.41 8.89
CA PHE A 141 -17.05 -1.87 7.63
C PHE A 141 -16.84 -2.79 6.40
N PRO A 142 -17.07 -4.11 6.47
CA PRO A 142 -16.69 -5.05 5.40
C PRO A 142 -17.41 -4.78 4.06
N GLU A 143 -18.70 -4.41 4.09
CA GLU A 143 -19.48 -4.12 2.88
C GLU A 143 -19.37 -2.66 2.41
N GLU A 144 -18.79 -1.77 3.22
CA GLU A 144 -18.68 -0.34 2.95
C GLU A 144 -17.27 0.09 2.54
N ILE A 145 -16.22 -0.57 3.03
CA ILE A 145 -14.84 -0.17 2.73
C ILE A 145 -14.50 -0.48 1.26
N SER A 146 -14.07 0.53 0.51
CA SER A 146 -13.69 0.39 -0.91
C SER A 146 -12.24 -0.08 -1.09
N GLY A 147 -11.38 0.22 -0.11
CA GLY A 147 -9.95 -0.07 -0.13
C GLY A 147 -9.19 0.67 0.96
N VAL A 148 -8.01 0.15 1.31
CA VAL A 148 -7.05 0.75 2.24
C VAL A 148 -5.66 0.68 1.61
N ARG A 149 -4.94 1.81 1.58
CA ARG A 149 -3.61 1.87 0.97
C ARG A 149 -2.72 2.87 1.69
N TYR A 150 -1.48 2.47 1.98
CA TYR A 150 -0.45 3.42 2.38
C TYR A 150 -0.10 4.37 1.23
N VAL A 151 0.19 5.63 1.56
CA VAL A 151 0.64 6.68 0.63
C VAL A 151 1.93 7.30 1.15
N ASP A 152 2.63 8.04 0.28
CA ASP A 152 3.84 8.82 0.60
C ASP A 152 4.89 8.03 1.39
N ASP A 153 5.35 6.90 0.82
CA ASP A 153 6.30 5.95 1.43
C ASP A 153 5.89 5.49 2.84
N ARG A 154 4.58 5.23 3.02
CA ARG A 154 3.90 4.87 4.27
C ARG A 154 3.85 5.97 5.34
N ARG A 155 4.12 7.23 4.99
CA ARG A 155 3.94 8.38 5.90
C ARG A 155 2.47 8.82 6.03
N GLY A 156 1.56 8.23 5.24
CA GLY A 156 0.12 8.37 5.42
C GLY A 156 -0.69 7.15 4.97
N LEU A 157 -1.98 7.17 5.27
CA LEU A 157 -2.96 6.14 4.91
C LEU A 157 -4.13 6.76 4.11
N ARG A 158 -4.59 6.09 3.06
CA ARG A 158 -5.84 6.40 2.38
C ARG A 158 -6.84 5.27 2.60
N VAL A 159 -8.06 5.62 3.00
CA VAL A 159 -9.18 4.69 3.20
C VAL A 159 -10.36 5.17 2.37
N GLY A 160 -10.90 4.29 1.52
CA GLY A 160 -12.09 4.57 0.71
C GLY A 160 -13.35 3.91 1.27
N PHE A 161 -14.50 4.55 1.06
CA PHE A 161 -15.83 4.05 1.41
C PHE A 161 -16.80 4.17 0.23
N LYS A 162 -17.65 3.15 0.08
CA LYS A 162 -18.76 3.05 -0.87
C LYS A 162 -19.76 4.18 -0.62
N GLY A 163 -20.33 4.21 0.58
CA GLY A 163 -21.21 5.28 1.07
C GLY A 163 -20.46 6.46 1.71
N PRO A 164 -21.17 7.31 2.48
CA PRO A 164 -20.56 8.38 3.29
C PRO A 164 -19.50 7.84 4.27
N ILE A 165 -18.58 8.69 4.70
CA ILE A 165 -17.53 8.31 5.65
C ILE A 165 -18.18 8.08 7.05
N PRO A 166 -18.09 6.88 7.65
CA PRO A 166 -18.67 6.64 8.97
C PRO A 166 -17.95 7.40 10.09
N ASP A 167 -18.67 8.03 11.03
CA ASP A 167 -18.08 8.75 12.17
C ASP A 167 -17.12 7.88 12.99
N ARG A 168 -17.47 6.59 13.14
CA ARG A 168 -16.63 5.60 13.82
C ARG A 168 -15.33 5.29 13.06
N ALA A 169 -15.35 5.30 11.72
CA ALA A 169 -14.13 5.20 10.93
C ALA A 169 -13.23 6.44 11.08
N ILE A 170 -13.81 7.63 11.23
CA ILE A 170 -13.07 8.85 11.58
C ILE A 170 -12.43 8.71 12.98
N ALA A 171 -13.17 8.15 13.95
CA ALA A 171 -12.66 7.92 15.30
C ALA A 171 -11.50 6.91 15.33
N LEU A 172 -11.57 5.83 14.53
CA LEU A 172 -10.47 4.87 14.37
C LEU A 172 -9.27 5.50 13.65
N ALA A 173 -9.49 6.23 12.56
CA ALA A 173 -8.42 6.90 11.84
C ALA A 173 -7.67 7.96 12.67
N ARG A 174 -8.29 8.50 13.73
CA ARG A 174 -7.67 9.41 14.70
C ARG A 174 -6.73 8.76 15.72
N THR A 175 -6.64 7.43 15.77
CA THR A 175 -5.68 6.74 16.64
C THR A 175 -4.33 6.50 15.95
N LEU A 176 -4.30 6.59 14.62
CA LEU A 176 -3.13 6.32 13.80
C LEU A 176 -2.10 7.47 13.88
N PRO A 177 -0.80 7.18 14.07
CA PRO A 177 0.24 8.19 14.21
C PRO A 177 0.76 8.72 12.86
N MET A 178 -0.12 8.86 11.87
CA MET A 178 0.19 9.27 10.50
C MET A 178 -0.94 10.13 9.91
N GLU A 179 -0.68 10.81 8.79
CA GLU A 179 -1.75 11.48 8.06
C GLU A 179 -2.75 10.46 7.50
N VAL A 180 -4.06 10.73 7.62
CA VAL A 180 -5.08 9.84 7.07
C VAL A 180 -6.05 10.60 6.16
N THR A 181 -6.17 10.16 4.91
CA THR A 181 -7.18 10.62 3.95
C THR A 181 -8.34 9.63 3.90
N LEU A 182 -9.53 10.03 4.32
CA LEU A 182 -10.76 9.27 4.22
C LEU A 182 -11.57 9.77 3.02
N VAL A 183 -12.01 8.88 2.14
CA VAL A 183 -12.75 9.22 0.92
C VAL A 183 -14.07 8.43 0.87
N GLY A 184 -15.21 9.10 1.03
CA GLY A 184 -16.54 8.51 0.90
C GLY A 184 -17.21 8.80 -0.44
N GLY A 185 -18.34 8.14 -0.69
CA GLY A 185 -19.16 8.31 -1.88
C GLY A 185 -18.57 7.68 -3.13
N LYS A 186 -17.68 6.69 -3.00
CA LYS A 186 -17.02 6.04 -4.15
C LYS A 186 -17.97 5.13 -4.94
N GLY A 187 -19.11 4.76 -4.36
CA GLY A 187 -20.17 4.00 -5.04
C GLY A 187 -19.95 2.49 -5.15
N PHE A 188 -18.75 1.99 -4.81
CA PHE A 188 -18.42 0.56 -4.77
C PHE A 188 -17.64 0.20 -3.50
N SER A 189 -17.76 -1.06 -3.06
CA SER A 189 -16.91 -1.64 -2.01
C SER A 189 -15.79 -2.52 -2.58
N GLY A 190 -14.79 -2.83 -1.77
CA GLY A 190 -13.68 -3.71 -2.14
C GLY A 190 -14.15 -5.13 -2.42
N GLU A 191 -15.21 -5.58 -1.73
CA GLU A 191 -15.85 -6.87 -2.03
C GLU A 191 -16.53 -6.87 -3.40
N GLU A 192 -17.29 -5.83 -3.75
CA GLU A 192 -17.93 -5.73 -5.06
C GLU A 192 -16.87 -5.69 -6.18
N LEU A 193 -15.78 -4.96 -5.97
CA LEU A 193 -14.66 -4.88 -6.92
C LEU A 193 -13.94 -6.22 -7.07
N ARG A 194 -13.74 -6.98 -5.98
CA ARG A 194 -13.21 -8.36 -6.01
C ARG A 194 -14.16 -9.32 -6.74
N ARG A 195 -15.47 -9.27 -6.45
CA ARG A 195 -16.48 -10.11 -7.13
C ARG A 195 -16.53 -9.82 -8.64
N ALA A 196 -16.41 -8.56 -9.04
CA ALA A 196 -16.32 -8.17 -10.45
C ALA A 196 -15.04 -8.71 -11.11
N GLN A 197 -13.88 -8.61 -10.44
CA GLN A 197 -12.62 -9.20 -10.90
C GLN A 197 -12.74 -10.71 -11.07
N GLU A 198 -13.31 -11.43 -10.10
CA GLU A 198 -13.49 -12.89 -10.14
C GLU A 198 -14.41 -13.31 -11.28
N THR A 199 -15.51 -12.60 -11.50
CA THR A 199 -16.43 -12.83 -12.62
C THR A 199 -15.73 -12.65 -13.97
N VAL A 200 -14.96 -11.57 -14.15
CA VAL A 200 -14.20 -11.31 -15.39
C VAL A 200 -13.11 -12.36 -15.62
N VAL A 201 -12.37 -12.76 -14.58
CA VAL A 201 -11.34 -13.80 -14.67
C VAL A 201 -11.95 -15.17 -14.99
N SER A 202 -13.07 -15.53 -14.36
CA SER A 202 -13.79 -16.77 -14.64
C SER A 202 -14.28 -16.81 -16.09
N TRP A 203 -14.88 -15.71 -16.57
CA TRP A 203 -15.29 -15.56 -17.96
C TRP A 203 -14.12 -15.73 -18.94
N LEU A 204 -13.02 -15.00 -18.74
CA LEU A 204 -11.86 -15.03 -19.64
C LEU A 204 -11.14 -16.38 -19.66
N ARG A 205 -11.12 -17.12 -18.54
CA ARG A 205 -10.62 -18.51 -18.50
C ARG A 205 -11.41 -19.47 -19.40
N SER A 206 -12.68 -19.20 -19.66
CA SER A 206 -13.51 -20.02 -20.56
C SER A 206 -13.26 -19.75 -22.06
N ARG A 207 -12.54 -18.66 -22.40
CA ARG A 207 -12.36 -18.21 -23.79
C ARG A 207 -11.26 -18.98 -24.51
N PRO A 208 -11.56 -19.74 -25.59
CA PRO A 208 -10.56 -20.53 -26.30
C PRO A 208 -9.44 -19.69 -26.92
N GLU A 209 -9.67 -18.40 -27.19
CA GLU A 209 -8.70 -17.46 -27.77
C GLU A 209 -7.69 -16.88 -26.76
N VAL A 210 -7.97 -16.97 -25.45
CA VAL A 210 -7.09 -16.46 -24.39
C VAL A 210 -6.04 -17.52 -24.02
N ALA A 211 -4.77 -17.13 -23.97
CA ALA A 211 -3.67 -17.98 -23.50
C ALA A 211 -3.50 -17.88 -21.98
N THR A 212 -3.44 -16.66 -21.46
CA THR A 212 -3.43 -16.33 -20.04
C THR A 212 -3.91 -14.89 -19.84
N MET A 213 -4.14 -14.49 -18.59
CA MET A 213 -4.53 -13.14 -18.23
C MET A 213 -3.95 -12.76 -16.86
N THR A 214 -3.73 -11.47 -16.63
CA THR A 214 -3.65 -10.90 -15.28
C THR A 214 -4.79 -9.91 -15.10
N ALA A 215 -5.35 -9.85 -13.90
CA ALA A 215 -6.44 -8.93 -13.56
C ALA A 215 -6.16 -8.34 -12.18
N HIS A 216 -6.20 -7.02 -12.06
CA HIS A 216 -5.92 -6.28 -10.84
C HIS A 216 -7.05 -5.28 -10.57
N PRO A 217 -7.64 -5.27 -9.37
CA PRO A 217 -8.58 -4.24 -8.98
C PRO A 217 -7.81 -2.95 -8.67
N ASP A 218 -8.35 -1.81 -9.12
CA ASP A 218 -7.92 -0.48 -8.68
C ASP A 218 -8.98 0.08 -7.74
N ASP A 219 -8.74 -0.09 -6.44
CA ASP A 219 -9.58 0.38 -5.35
C ASP A 219 -9.69 1.92 -5.28
N GLU A 220 -8.83 2.65 -5.99
CA GLU A 220 -8.98 4.11 -6.10
C GLU A 220 -10.10 4.48 -7.10
N THR A 221 -10.12 3.83 -8.26
CA THR A 221 -10.96 4.21 -9.40
C THR A 221 -12.18 3.31 -9.64
N GLY A 222 -12.31 2.19 -8.93
CA GLY A 222 -13.37 1.20 -9.17
C GLY A 222 -13.15 0.38 -10.45
N GLN A 223 -11.91 0.35 -10.96
CA GLN A 223 -11.61 -0.27 -12.24
C GLN A 223 -10.94 -1.63 -12.07
N VAL A 224 -11.51 -2.68 -12.66
CA VAL A 224 -10.82 -3.95 -12.88
C VAL A 224 -9.94 -3.81 -14.13
N LYS A 225 -8.63 -3.71 -13.95
CA LYS A 225 -7.64 -3.61 -15.03
C LYS A 225 -7.19 -5.02 -15.41
N VAL A 226 -7.39 -5.41 -16.66
CA VAL A 226 -7.08 -6.76 -17.15
C VAL A 226 -6.12 -6.69 -18.32
N THR A 227 -4.98 -7.38 -18.20
CA THR A 227 -4.07 -7.62 -19.31
C THR A 227 -4.31 -9.03 -19.84
N VAL A 228 -4.75 -9.14 -21.09
CA VAL A 228 -5.02 -10.43 -21.76
C VAL A 228 -3.86 -10.79 -22.69
N GLN A 229 -3.34 -12.01 -22.57
CA GLN A 229 -2.41 -12.58 -23.55
C GLN A 229 -3.20 -13.50 -24.50
N PRO A 230 -3.31 -13.18 -25.79
CA PRO A 230 -4.00 -14.04 -26.75
C PRO A 230 -3.12 -15.21 -27.19
N LYS A 231 -3.72 -16.35 -27.59
CA LYS A 231 -2.97 -17.49 -28.15
C LYS A 231 -2.37 -17.21 -29.52
N VAL A 232 -3.07 -16.40 -30.32
CA VAL A 232 -2.62 -15.87 -31.61
C VAL A 232 -2.85 -14.37 -31.55
N MET A 233 -1.83 -13.57 -31.87
CA MET A 233 -1.96 -12.12 -31.84
C MET A 233 -3.01 -11.69 -32.89
N PRO A 234 -4.05 -10.93 -32.50
CA PRO A 234 -5.04 -10.43 -33.46
C PRO A 234 -4.47 -9.25 -34.27
N ASP A 235 -4.86 -9.17 -35.55
CA ASP A 235 -4.51 -8.02 -36.40
C ASP A 235 -5.26 -6.74 -35.97
N ASP A 236 -6.48 -6.87 -35.40
CA ASP A 236 -7.24 -5.79 -34.77
C ASP A 236 -7.46 -6.09 -33.27
N ALA A 237 -6.76 -5.35 -32.41
CA ALA A 237 -6.85 -5.45 -30.96
C ALA A 237 -8.23 -5.02 -30.40
N GLU A 238 -8.91 -4.07 -31.03
CA GLU A 238 -10.21 -3.56 -30.58
C GLU A 238 -11.37 -4.45 -31.05
N GLU A 239 -11.30 -5.06 -32.24
CA GLU A 239 -12.20 -6.17 -32.61
C GLU A 239 -12.04 -7.33 -31.62
N PHE A 240 -10.79 -7.73 -31.32
CA PHE A 240 -10.52 -8.80 -30.37
C PHE A 240 -11.15 -8.51 -28.99
N LYS A 241 -10.90 -7.33 -28.40
CA LYS A 241 -11.50 -6.93 -27.12
C LYS A 241 -13.04 -6.95 -27.15
N ARG A 242 -13.66 -6.45 -28.22
CA ARG A 242 -15.13 -6.50 -28.39
C ARG A 242 -15.65 -7.94 -28.46
N ARG A 243 -14.92 -8.84 -29.12
CA ARG A 243 -15.27 -10.27 -29.23
C ARG A 243 -15.12 -11.06 -27.94
N LEU A 244 -14.32 -10.59 -26.98
CA LEU A 244 -14.26 -11.19 -25.64
C LEU A 244 -15.61 -11.11 -24.91
N GLN A 245 -16.51 -10.18 -25.27
CA GLN A 245 -17.87 -10.04 -24.71
C GLN A 245 -17.87 -10.08 -23.17
N LEU A 246 -17.08 -9.21 -22.56
CA LEU A 246 -16.87 -9.20 -21.11
C LEU A 246 -18.20 -9.01 -20.37
N PRO A 247 -18.40 -9.70 -19.23
CA PRO A 247 -19.56 -9.45 -18.37
C PRO A 247 -19.53 -8.01 -17.87
N GLN A 248 -20.68 -7.35 -17.88
CA GLN A 248 -20.85 -6.05 -17.23
C GLN A 248 -20.95 -6.27 -15.72
N PRO A 249 -20.23 -5.51 -14.87
CA PRO A 249 -20.41 -5.56 -13.42
C PRO A 249 -21.82 -5.13 -13.02
N ASP A 250 -22.38 -5.77 -11.98
CA ASP A 250 -23.71 -5.42 -11.45
C ASP A 250 -23.76 -3.99 -10.85
N ASN A 251 -22.62 -3.51 -10.34
CA ASN A 251 -22.48 -2.17 -9.79
C ASN A 251 -22.01 -1.20 -10.92
N PRO A 252 -22.79 -0.15 -11.27
CA PRO A 252 -22.46 0.78 -12.35
C PRO A 252 -21.25 1.69 -12.05
N TYR A 253 -20.79 1.76 -10.80
CA TYR A 253 -19.55 2.45 -10.43
C TYR A 253 -18.30 1.61 -10.68
N ILE A 254 -18.44 0.32 -11.01
CA ILE A 254 -17.32 -0.56 -11.34
C ILE A 254 -17.17 -0.65 -12.85
N THR A 255 -15.94 -0.47 -13.35
CA THR A 255 -15.61 -0.58 -14.78
C THR A 255 -14.57 -1.67 -15.03
N VAL A 256 -14.56 -2.23 -16.24
CA VAL A 256 -13.56 -3.21 -16.68
C VAL A 256 -12.77 -2.63 -17.84
N ALA A 257 -11.45 -2.51 -17.69
CA ALA A 257 -10.55 -2.00 -18.71
C ALA A 257 -9.63 -3.13 -19.19
N VAL A 258 -9.57 -3.38 -20.50
CA VAL A 258 -8.78 -4.47 -21.08
C VAL A 258 -7.67 -3.95 -22.00
N THR A 259 -6.46 -4.39 -21.70
CA THR A 259 -5.26 -4.24 -22.53
C THR A 259 -4.84 -5.61 -23.07
N LEU A 260 -4.13 -5.62 -24.19
CA LEU A 260 -3.48 -6.84 -24.69
C LEU A 260 -2.00 -6.80 -24.35
N SER A 261 -1.45 -7.94 -23.91
CA SER A 261 0.01 -8.11 -23.85
C SER A 261 0.56 -8.18 -25.27
N ALA A 262 1.69 -7.53 -25.52
CA ALA A 262 2.37 -7.55 -26.82
C ALA A 262 3.09 -8.89 -27.10
N GLU A 263 3.30 -9.72 -26.09
CA GLU A 263 3.88 -11.05 -26.24
C GLU A 263 2.79 -12.06 -26.63
N SER A 264 2.94 -12.78 -27.74
CA SER A 264 2.14 -13.98 -28.02
C SER A 264 2.85 -15.23 -27.53
N VAL A 265 2.09 -16.21 -27.03
CA VAL A 265 2.64 -17.55 -26.80
C VAL A 265 2.78 -18.23 -28.16
N ALA A 266 3.95 -18.05 -28.79
CA ALA A 266 4.30 -18.78 -30.00
C ALA A 266 4.27 -20.29 -29.71
N VAL A 267 3.22 -20.96 -30.19
CA VAL A 267 3.09 -22.42 -30.10
C VAL A 267 4.23 -23.02 -30.92
N ARG A 268 5.26 -23.52 -30.23
CA ARG A 268 6.32 -24.31 -30.88
C ARG A 268 5.66 -25.53 -31.53
N PRO A 269 5.81 -25.73 -32.86
CA PRO A 269 5.44 -26.99 -33.47
C PRO A 269 6.22 -28.13 -32.82
N ARG A 270 5.59 -29.29 -32.67
CA ARG A 270 6.26 -30.55 -32.35
C ARG A 270 6.82 -31.17 -33.63
#